data_AF-A0A315CQ88-F1
#
_entry.id   AF-A0A315CQ88-F1
#
_cell.length_a   1.000
_cell.length_b   1.000
_cell.length_c   1.000
_cell.angle_alpha   90.00
_cell.angle_beta   90.00
_cell.angle_gamma   90.00
#
_symmetry.space_group_name_H-M   'P 1'
#
loop_
_entity.id
_entity.type
_entity.pdbx_description
1 polymer ?
#
loop_
_entity_poly.entity_id
_entity_poly.type
_entity_poly.pdbx_seq_one_letter_code
_entity_poly.pdbx_strand_id
1 'polypeptide(L)'
;MAIALLLATAIGVTLSHLQVQATDHGFLLDVDGRPVDVQGWWSDTLNGLQRDCARVQRLPTQDAQLAPALHALQAESPPASRTARITAAWVAGPWLLVQAEFDELLPAVVLLQSHDGTWTVVPQGVWSGQTHPWRAGPLIRSYLQGRVPNAPATLLSCFEPQAIGHAPADAGPH
;
A
#
# COMPACT_ATOMS: atom_id res chain seq x y z
N MET A 1 -9.22 -29.58 39.85
CA MET A 1 -8.14 -29.98 38.92
C MET A 1 -8.59 -30.06 37.47
N ALA A 2 -9.75 -30.64 37.14
CA ALA A 2 -10.21 -30.76 35.75
C ALA A 2 -10.29 -29.43 34.97
N ILE A 3 -10.78 -28.34 35.59
CA ILE A 3 -10.87 -27.02 34.95
C ILE A 3 -9.49 -26.45 34.60
N ALA A 4 -8.50 -26.57 35.49
CA ALA A 4 -7.15 -26.10 35.24
C ALA A 4 -6.47 -26.89 34.12
N LEU A 5 -6.71 -28.21 34.06
CA LEU A 5 -6.23 -29.06 32.98
C LEU A 5 -6.88 -28.67 31.64
N LEU A 6 -8.19 -28.43 31.63
CA LEU A 6 -8.93 -28.03 30.43
C LEU A 6 -8.43 -26.69 29.88
N LEU A 7 -8.20 -25.70 30.76
CA LEU A 7 -7.64 -24.41 30.40
C LEU A 7 -6.21 -24.56 29.87
N ALA A 8 -5.36 -25.37 30.51
CA ALA A 8 -4.00 -25.63 30.04
C ALA A 8 -3.98 -26.32 28.67
N THR A 9 -4.85 -27.30 28.43
CA THR A 9 -4.97 -27.96 27.12
C THR A 9 -5.53 -27.01 26.06
N ALA A 10 -6.50 -26.17 26.40
CA ALA A 10 -7.05 -25.19 25.46
C ALA A 10 -5.96 -24.18 25.04
N ILE A 11 -5.20 -23.65 26.00
CA ILE A 11 -4.08 -22.74 25.75
C ILE A 11 -3.01 -23.44 24.90
N GLY A 12 -2.61 -24.66 25.26
CA GLY A 12 -1.60 -25.43 24.52
C GLY A 12 -1.99 -25.71 23.08
N VAL A 13 -3.25 -26.06 22.82
CA VAL A 13 -3.76 -26.23 21.45
C VAL A 13 -3.72 -24.91 20.72
N THR A 14 -4.27 -23.82 21.27
CA THR A 14 -4.28 -22.51 20.59
C THR A 14 -2.87 -22.00 20.24
N LEU A 15 -1.88 -22.22 21.11
CA LEU A 15 -0.50 -21.81 20.85
C LEU A 15 0.18 -22.68 19.78
N SER A 16 -0.26 -23.93 19.58
CA SER A 16 0.29 -24.81 18.55
C SER A 16 -0.05 -24.38 17.11
N HIS A 17 -1.11 -23.57 16.95
CA HIS A 17 -1.55 -23.02 15.67
C HIS A 17 -0.95 -21.65 15.32
N LEU A 18 -0.14 -21.07 16.23
CA LEU A 18 0.47 -19.76 16.05
C LEU A 18 1.97 -19.89 15.80
N GLN A 19 2.38 -19.59 14.58
CA GLN A 19 3.80 -19.58 14.23
C GLN A 19 4.25 -18.18 13.80
N VAL A 20 5.32 -17.67 14.40
CA VAL A 20 5.95 -16.42 13.93
C VAL A 20 6.91 -16.75 12.81
N GLN A 21 6.74 -16.10 11.66
CA GLN A 21 7.62 -16.22 10.51
C GLN A 21 8.40 -14.92 10.32
N ALA A 22 9.73 -15.01 10.38
CA ALA A 22 10.62 -13.90 10.06
C ALA A 22 10.88 -13.85 8.55
N THR A 23 10.87 -12.65 7.98
CA THR A 23 11.05 -12.40 6.54
C THR A 23 11.87 -11.13 6.32
N ASP A 24 12.19 -10.83 5.05
CA ASP A 24 12.92 -9.60 4.67
C ASP A 24 12.17 -8.30 4.99
N HIS A 25 10.83 -8.35 5.10
CA HIS A 25 9.98 -7.17 5.34
C HIS A 25 9.44 -7.09 6.77
N GLY A 26 9.77 -8.05 7.64
CA GLY A 26 9.38 -8.05 9.05
C GLY A 26 8.90 -9.42 9.53
N PHE A 27 7.96 -9.40 10.48
CA PHE A 27 7.38 -10.61 11.07
C PHE A 27 5.92 -10.78 10.65
N LEU A 28 5.57 -11.99 10.23
CA LEU A 28 4.20 -12.43 10.00
C LEU A 28 3.79 -13.37 11.13
N LEU A 29 2.52 -13.28 11.54
CA LEU A 29 1.89 -14.27 12.39
C LEU A 29 1.14 -15.25 11.49
N ASP A 30 1.58 -16.49 11.45
CA ASP A 30 0.83 -17.57 10.82
C ASP A 30 -0.26 -18.04 11.79
N VAL A 31 -1.51 -18.01 11.33
CA VAL A 31 -2.68 -18.53 12.03
C VAL A 31 -3.32 -19.58 11.13
N ASP A 32 -3.25 -20.84 11.52
CA ASP A 32 -3.83 -21.96 10.75
C ASP A 32 -3.33 -22.04 9.28
N GLY A 33 -2.05 -21.76 9.04
CA GLY A 33 -1.42 -21.79 7.72
C GLY A 33 -1.65 -20.52 6.90
N ARG A 34 -2.22 -19.46 7.49
CA ARG A 34 -2.47 -18.18 6.82
C ARG A 34 -1.57 -17.10 7.41
N PRO A 35 -0.67 -16.48 6.62
CA PRO A 35 0.16 -15.39 7.10
C PRO A 35 -0.67 -14.12 7.33
N VAL A 36 -0.51 -13.52 8.50
CA VAL A 36 -1.18 -12.28 8.92
C VAL A 36 -0.14 -11.24 9.32
N ASP A 37 -0.22 -10.07 8.68
CA ASP A 37 0.61 -8.90 9.00
C ASP A 37 0.01 -8.09 10.17
N VAL A 38 0.27 -8.56 11.39
CA VAL A 38 -0.17 -7.90 12.63
C VAL A 38 0.51 -6.55 12.82
N GLN A 39 1.81 -6.45 12.46
CA GLN A 39 2.57 -5.22 12.57
C GLN A 39 2.01 -4.14 11.64
N GLY A 40 1.74 -4.48 10.39
CA GLY A 40 1.12 -3.59 9.42
C GLY A 40 -0.29 -3.19 9.84
N TRP A 41 -1.08 -4.12 10.38
CA TRP A 41 -2.41 -3.78 10.93
C TRP A 41 -2.33 -2.73 12.04
N TRP A 42 -1.42 -2.91 12.99
CA TRP A 42 -1.21 -1.96 14.08
C TRP A 42 -0.73 -0.60 13.57
N SER A 43 0.25 -0.60 12.65
CA SER A 43 0.80 0.61 12.03
C SER A 43 -0.27 1.41 11.27
N ASP A 44 -1.09 0.74 10.44
CA ASP A 44 -2.20 1.38 9.73
C ASP A 44 -3.25 1.95 10.69
N THR A 45 -3.58 1.20 11.74
CA THR A 45 -4.56 1.62 12.74
C THR A 45 -4.10 2.89 13.45
N LEU A 46 -2.86 2.91 13.93
CA LEU A 46 -2.28 4.11 14.56
C LEU A 46 -2.21 5.28 13.58
N ASN A 47 -1.77 5.04 12.34
CA ASN A 47 -1.75 6.08 11.31
C ASN A 47 -3.14 6.67 11.07
N GLY A 48 -4.18 5.83 10.99
CA GLY A 48 -5.56 6.28 10.82
C GLY A 48 -6.06 7.19 11.95
N LEU A 49 -5.61 6.93 13.19
CA LEU A 49 -5.95 7.73 14.37
C LEU A 49 -5.16 9.04 14.47
N GLN A 50 -3.91 9.06 13.98
CA GLN A 50 -2.99 10.19 14.19
C GLN A 50 -2.85 11.13 13.00
N ARG A 51 -3.14 10.68 11.78
CA ARG A 51 -2.92 11.48 10.57
C ARG A 51 -3.79 12.74 10.56
N ASP A 52 -3.21 13.84 10.12
CA ASP A 52 -3.91 15.07 9.77
C ASP A 52 -3.91 15.25 8.25
N CYS A 53 -5.11 15.15 7.66
CA CYS A 53 -5.32 15.26 6.22
C CYS A 53 -5.86 16.62 5.79
N ALA A 54 -5.85 17.65 6.66
CA ALA A 54 -6.40 18.97 6.33
C ALA A 54 -5.77 19.62 5.08
N ARG A 55 -4.52 19.26 4.75
CA ARG A 55 -3.77 19.75 3.58
C ARG A 55 -3.64 18.72 2.45
N VAL A 56 -4.34 17.60 2.54
CA VAL A 56 -4.34 16.54 1.53
C VAL A 56 -5.72 16.41 0.95
N GLN A 57 -5.84 16.59 -0.36
CA GLN A 57 -7.10 16.42 -1.07
C GLN A 57 -7.06 15.13 -1.88
N ARG A 58 -8.08 14.28 -1.70
CA ARG A 58 -8.31 13.16 -2.63
C ARG A 58 -9.00 13.71 -3.89
N LEU A 59 -8.40 13.48 -5.05
CA LEU A 59 -8.95 13.91 -6.32
C LEU A 59 -9.91 12.83 -6.87
N PRO A 60 -11.08 13.19 -7.41
CA PRO A 60 -11.91 12.25 -8.14
C PRO A 60 -11.18 11.79 -9.41
N THR A 61 -11.43 10.56 -9.87
CA THR A 61 -10.74 9.98 -11.05
C THR A 61 -10.99 10.74 -12.36
N GLN A 62 -12.01 11.59 -12.38
CA GLN A 62 -12.39 12.44 -13.52
C GLN A 62 -11.90 13.90 -13.36
N ASP A 63 -11.09 14.19 -12.35
CA ASP A 63 -10.55 15.54 -12.12
C ASP A 63 -9.66 15.97 -13.29
N ALA A 64 -9.87 17.19 -13.79
CA ALA A 64 -9.11 17.75 -14.91
C ALA A 64 -7.60 17.85 -14.60
N GLN A 65 -7.22 17.96 -13.32
CA GLN A 65 -5.81 17.97 -12.89
C GLN A 65 -5.09 16.64 -13.15
N LEU A 66 -5.83 15.53 -13.32
CA LEU A 66 -5.24 14.21 -13.53
C LEU A 66 -4.84 13.95 -14.98
N ALA A 67 -5.42 14.64 -15.97
CA ALA A 67 -5.06 14.46 -17.37
C ALA A 67 -3.56 14.68 -17.67
N PRO A 68 -2.93 15.79 -17.24
CA PRO A 68 -1.49 15.97 -17.43
C PRO A 68 -0.64 14.98 -16.63
N ALA A 69 -1.08 14.58 -15.43
CA ALA A 69 -0.41 13.56 -14.64
C ALA A 69 -0.45 12.18 -15.32
N LEU A 70 -1.59 11.81 -15.90
CA LEU A 70 -1.76 10.59 -16.66
C LEU A 70 -0.83 10.56 -17.88
N HIS A 71 -0.74 11.67 -18.60
CA HIS A 71 0.19 11.78 -19.73
C HIS A 71 1.65 11.59 -19.29
N ALA A 72 2.06 12.18 -18.16
CA ALA A 72 3.39 11.97 -17.59
C ALA A 72 3.63 10.48 -17.28
N LEU A 73 2.67 9.79 -16.66
CA LEU A 73 2.75 8.35 -16.39
C LEU A 73 2.91 7.52 -17.67
N GLN A 74 2.10 7.82 -18.69
CA GLN A 74 2.12 7.10 -19.96
C GLN A 74 3.45 7.31 -20.72
N ALA A 75 4.12 8.44 -20.50
CA ALA A 75 5.39 8.79 -21.14
C ALA A 75 6.64 8.23 -20.45
N GLU A 76 6.56 7.84 -19.17
CA GLU A 76 7.75 7.48 -18.37
C GLU A 76 8.51 6.25 -18.91
N SER A 77 7.82 5.20 -19.39
CA SER A 77 8.46 4.00 -19.96
C SER A 77 7.57 3.19 -20.95
N PRO A 78 7.29 3.71 -22.16
CA PRO A 78 6.52 3.00 -23.19
C PRO A 78 7.23 1.72 -23.68
N PRO A 79 6.50 0.72 -24.22
CA PRO A 79 5.10 0.78 -24.63
C PRO A 79 4.07 0.44 -23.54
N ALA A 80 4.42 -0.41 -22.56
CA ALA A 80 3.45 -0.95 -21.62
C ALA A 80 2.81 0.11 -20.71
N SER A 81 3.52 1.22 -20.43
CA SER A 81 2.98 2.37 -19.67
C SER A 81 1.84 3.11 -20.38
N ARG A 82 1.66 2.95 -21.71
CA ARG A 82 0.60 3.66 -22.46
C ARG A 82 -0.81 3.28 -22.02
N THR A 83 -0.98 2.10 -21.43
CA THR A 83 -2.27 1.59 -20.94
C THR A 83 -2.60 2.08 -19.52
N ALA A 84 -1.73 2.93 -18.94
CA ALA A 84 -1.91 3.44 -17.59
C ALA A 84 -3.32 4.03 -17.40
N ARG A 85 -3.92 3.72 -16.25
CA ARG A 85 -5.17 4.30 -15.76
C ARG A 85 -4.98 4.69 -14.30
N ILE A 86 -5.35 5.92 -13.94
CA ILE A 86 -5.32 6.39 -12.55
C ILE A 86 -6.61 5.90 -11.86
N THR A 87 -6.47 5.09 -10.81
CA THR A 87 -7.60 4.55 -10.04
C THR A 87 -7.85 5.32 -8.75
N ALA A 88 -6.84 6.00 -8.21
CA ALA A 88 -6.98 6.94 -7.11
C ALA A 88 -5.85 7.97 -7.12
N ALA A 89 -6.12 9.16 -6.56
CA ALA A 89 -5.15 10.24 -6.51
C ALA A 89 -5.32 11.11 -5.27
N TRP A 90 -4.19 11.58 -4.73
CA TRP A 90 -4.11 12.50 -3.59
C TRP A 90 -3.11 13.60 -3.90
N VAL A 91 -3.48 14.84 -3.63
CA VAL A 91 -2.63 16.02 -3.87
C VAL A 91 -2.36 16.77 -2.58
N ALA A 92 -1.15 17.28 -2.44
CA ALA A 92 -0.72 18.14 -1.34
C ALA A 92 0.33 19.15 -1.84
N GLY A 93 -0.09 20.39 -2.10
CA GLY A 93 0.78 21.41 -2.69
C GLY A 93 1.31 20.97 -4.06
N PRO A 94 2.64 20.99 -4.31
CA PRO A 94 3.22 20.59 -5.58
C PRO A 94 3.38 19.07 -5.73
N TRP A 95 2.83 18.27 -4.82
CA TRP A 95 2.97 16.81 -4.83
C TRP A 95 1.65 16.14 -5.15
N LEU A 96 1.70 15.14 -6.02
CA LEU A 96 0.59 14.28 -6.38
C LEU A 96 1.03 12.83 -6.19
N LEU A 97 0.23 12.05 -5.46
CA LEU A 97 0.40 10.60 -5.35
C LEU A 97 -0.76 9.97 -6.10
N VAL A 98 -0.45 9.12 -7.07
CA VAL A 98 -1.47 8.37 -7.83
C VAL A 98 -1.27 6.89 -7.65
N GLN A 99 -2.39 6.18 -7.59
CA GLN A 99 -2.45 4.74 -7.81
C GLN A 99 -2.81 4.51 -9.28
N ALA A 100 -2.00 3.70 -9.96
CA ALA A 100 -2.15 3.41 -11.37
C ALA A 100 -2.24 1.91 -11.63
N GLU A 101 -3.08 1.55 -12.57
CA GLU A 101 -3.17 0.20 -13.14
C GLU A 101 -2.78 0.22 -14.61
N PHE A 102 -2.38 -0.93 -15.11
CA PHE A 102 -1.90 -1.15 -16.47
C PHE A 102 -2.46 -2.47 -16.98
N ASP A 103 -2.45 -2.67 -18.29
CA ASP A 103 -2.91 -3.94 -18.87
C ASP A 103 -1.86 -5.05 -18.74
N GLU A 104 -0.57 -4.69 -18.82
CA GLU A 104 0.55 -5.65 -18.86
C GLU A 104 1.54 -5.47 -17.69
N LEU A 105 1.42 -4.41 -16.90
CA LEU A 105 2.31 -4.12 -15.77
C LEU A 105 1.59 -4.35 -14.44
N LEU A 106 2.39 -4.61 -13.41
CA LEU A 106 1.89 -4.62 -12.04
C LEU A 106 1.33 -3.24 -11.66
N PRO A 107 0.27 -3.17 -10.84
CA PRO A 107 -0.21 -1.91 -10.31
C PRO A 107 0.91 -1.16 -9.60
N ALA A 108 0.85 0.17 -9.68
CA ALA A 108 1.87 1.04 -9.12
C ALA A 108 1.27 2.17 -8.28
N VAL A 109 2.07 2.64 -7.32
CA VAL A 109 1.85 3.89 -6.61
C VAL A 109 2.98 4.83 -6.97
N VAL A 110 2.64 5.97 -7.56
CA VAL A 110 3.59 6.88 -8.20
C VAL A 110 3.48 8.26 -7.57
N LEU A 111 4.61 8.79 -7.12
CA LEU A 111 4.75 10.20 -6.78
C LEU A 111 5.07 11.01 -8.04
N LEU A 112 4.34 12.10 -8.22
CA LEU A 112 4.63 13.14 -9.17
C LEU A 112 4.87 14.45 -8.42
N GLN A 113 5.72 15.28 -9.02
CA GLN A 113 5.96 16.63 -8.55
C GLN A 113 5.63 17.63 -9.66
N SER A 114 5.00 18.73 -9.29
CA SER A 114 4.71 19.84 -10.18
C SER A 114 5.87 20.82 -10.18
N HIS A 115 6.41 21.08 -11.38
CA HIS A 115 7.35 22.17 -11.65
C HIS A 115 6.72 23.05 -12.73
N ASP A 116 6.52 24.34 -12.41
CA ASP A 116 5.90 25.32 -13.33
C ASP A 116 4.57 24.84 -13.95
N GLY A 117 3.75 24.15 -13.16
CA GLY A 117 2.44 23.63 -13.58
C GLY A 117 2.52 22.33 -14.40
N THR A 118 3.71 21.80 -14.66
CA THR A 118 3.90 20.52 -15.34
C THR A 118 4.16 19.41 -14.34
N TRP A 119 3.41 18.32 -14.43
CA TRP A 119 3.66 17.13 -13.62
C TRP A 119 4.79 16.29 -14.21
N THR A 120 5.71 15.85 -13.37
CA THR A 120 6.77 14.91 -13.73
C THR A 120 6.79 13.78 -12.72
N VAL A 121 6.92 12.54 -13.21
CA VAL A 121 7.11 11.37 -12.35
C VAL A 121 8.42 11.55 -11.59
N VAL A 122 8.40 11.27 -10.30
CA VAL A 122 9.62 11.20 -9.48
C VAL A 122 10.15 9.78 -9.61
N PRO A 123 11.28 9.51 -10.32
CA PRO A 123 11.67 8.15 -10.68
C PRO A 123 11.88 7.21 -9.49
N GLN A 124 12.45 7.74 -8.41
CA GLN A 124 12.62 7.01 -7.14
C GLN A 124 11.32 6.88 -6.33
N GLY A 125 10.26 7.60 -6.70
CA GLY A 125 8.96 7.64 -6.04
C GLY A 125 7.94 6.69 -6.65
N VAL A 126 8.40 5.60 -7.29
CA VAL A 126 7.56 4.59 -7.91
C VAL A 126 7.65 3.30 -7.09
N TRP A 127 6.53 2.93 -6.46
CA TRP A 127 6.34 1.58 -5.94
C TRP A 127 5.53 0.78 -6.97
N SER A 128 5.94 -0.46 -7.28
CA SER A 128 5.19 -1.38 -8.12
C SER A 128 5.35 -2.79 -7.56
N GLY A 129 4.25 -3.54 -7.50
CA GLY A 129 4.30 -4.89 -6.94
C GLY A 129 2.96 -5.40 -6.42
N GLN A 130 3.01 -6.58 -5.81
CA GLN A 130 2.00 -7.04 -4.89
C GLN A 130 2.47 -6.76 -3.47
N THR A 131 1.53 -6.58 -2.54
CA THR A 131 1.86 -6.35 -1.13
C THR A 131 1.57 -7.56 -0.27
N HIS A 132 0.70 -8.48 -0.72
CA HIS A 132 0.34 -9.67 0.04
C HIS A 132 1.58 -10.50 0.42
N PRO A 133 1.67 -11.00 1.67
CA PRO A 133 0.67 -10.92 2.74
C PRO A 133 0.70 -9.64 3.60
N TRP A 134 1.62 -8.72 3.30
CA TRP A 134 1.77 -7.44 4.01
C TRP A 134 0.61 -6.49 3.74
N ARG A 135 0.34 -5.62 4.71
CA ARG A 135 -0.58 -4.51 4.50
C ARG A 135 0.05 -3.50 3.56
N ALA A 136 -0.68 -3.15 2.50
CA ALA A 136 -0.19 -2.23 1.48
C ALA A 136 0.16 -0.84 2.03
N GLY A 137 -0.67 -0.29 2.92
CA GLY A 137 -0.53 1.07 3.43
C GLY A 137 0.85 1.34 4.05
N PRO A 138 1.23 0.62 5.13
CA PRO A 138 2.48 0.87 5.83
C PRO A 138 3.69 0.55 4.97
N LEU A 139 3.63 -0.56 4.22
CA LEU A 139 4.72 -0.98 3.35
C LEU A 139 5.04 0.08 2.30
N ILE A 140 4.04 0.52 1.54
CA ILE A 140 4.21 1.53 0.48
C ILE A 140 4.63 2.88 1.07
N ARG A 141 4.04 3.32 2.18
CA ARG A 141 4.44 4.57 2.85
C ARG A 141 5.89 4.55 3.29
N SER A 142 6.34 3.47 3.94
CA SER A 142 7.75 3.34 4.37
C SER A 142 8.71 3.32 3.19
N TYR A 143 8.34 2.63 2.10
CA TYR A 143 9.14 2.59 0.88
C TYR A 143 9.29 3.99 0.27
N LEU A 144 8.17 4.68 0.04
CA LEU A 144 8.15 6.01 -0.58
C LEU A 144 8.85 7.05 0.30
N GLN A 145 8.64 7.01 1.62
CA GLN A 145 9.31 7.92 2.55
C GLN A 145 10.84 7.72 2.56
N GLY A 146 11.30 6.47 2.46
CA GLY A 146 12.73 6.15 2.38
C GLY A 146 13.37 6.53 1.05
N ARG A 147 12.64 6.42 -0.06
CA ARG A 147 13.13 6.76 -1.40
C ARG A 147 13.00 8.22 -1.76
N VAL A 148 11.98 8.91 -1.24
CA VAL A 148 11.69 10.32 -1.51
C VAL A 148 11.54 11.10 -0.20
N PRO A 149 12.64 11.40 0.52
CA PRO A 149 12.56 12.07 1.82
C PRO A 149 11.87 13.45 1.79
N ASN A 150 11.85 14.09 0.61
CA ASN A 150 11.24 15.40 0.40
C ASN A 150 9.72 15.34 0.13
N ALA A 151 9.15 14.15 -0.05
CA ALA A 151 7.71 13.99 -0.20
C ALA A 151 7.00 14.39 1.12
N PRO A 152 5.85 15.10 1.08
CA PRO A 152 5.16 15.49 2.28
C PRO A 152 4.71 14.27 3.08
N ALA A 153 5.18 14.12 4.32
CA ALA A 153 4.78 13.01 5.18
C ALA A 153 3.25 12.92 5.33
N THR A 154 2.56 14.06 5.35
CA THR A 154 1.09 14.13 5.41
C THR A 154 0.43 13.50 4.18
N LEU A 155 1.00 13.70 2.98
CA LEU A 155 0.49 13.07 1.76
C LEU A 155 0.59 11.55 1.84
N LEU A 156 1.73 11.04 2.29
CA LEU A 156 1.94 9.60 2.47
C LEU A 156 1.03 9.03 3.57
N SER A 157 0.86 9.69 4.71
CA SER A 157 -0.02 9.23 5.79
C SER A 157 -1.50 9.19 5.41
N CYS A 158 -1.95 10.11 4.55
CA CYS A 158 -3.34 10.24 4.12
C CYS A 158 -3.69 9.44 2.88
N PHE A 159 -2.69 8.93 2.17
CA PHE A 159 -2.87 7.93 1.14
C PHE A 159 -3.46 6.63 1.72
N GLU A 160 -4.50 6.12 1.08
CA GLU A 160 -5.10 4.82 1.38
C GLU A 160 -5.07 3.96 0.11
N PRO A 161 -4.20 2.94 0.02
CA PRO A 161 -4.18 2.06 -1.13
C PRO A 161 -5.56 1.43 -1.32
N GLN A 162 -6.17 1.66 -2.49
CA GLN A 162 -7.27 0.83 -2.95
C GLN A 162 -6.71 -0.57 -3.19
N ALA A 163 -7.51 -1.64 -3.03
CA ALA A 163 -7.02 -3.02 -3.08
C ALA A 163 -6.08 -3.28 -4.27
N ILE A 164 -4.76 -3.33 -4.00
CA ILE A 164 -3.73 -3.70 -4.97
C ILE A 164 -3.67 -5.22 -4.97
N GLY A 165 -4.49 -5.85 -5.82
CA GLY A 165 -4.52 -7.30 -5.98
C GLY A 165 -4.90 -8.04 -4.70
N HIS A 166 -6.20 -8.17 -4.44
CA HIS A 166 -6.66 -9.31 -3.65
C HIS A 166 -6.45 -10.55 -4.52
N ALA A 167 -5.44 -11.38 -4.22
CA ALA A 167 -5.53 -12.77 -4.63
C ALA A 167 -6.79 -13.34 -3.94
N PRO A 168 -7.73 -13.97 -4.66
CA PRO A 168 -8.89 -14.57 -4.02
C PRO A 168 -8.42 -15.58 -2.98
N ALA A 169 -8.96 -15.49 -1.77
CA ALA A 169 -8.64 -16.37 -0.63
C ALA A 169 -9.10 -17.83 -0.80
N ASP A 170 -9.51 -18.23 -2.01
CA ASP A 170 -10.04 -19.56 -2.33
C ASP A 170 -9.24 -20.20 -3.48
N ALA A 171 -8.03 -20.64 -3.15
CA ALA A 171 -7.38 -21.75 -3.85
C ALA A 171 -6.97 -22.78 -2.78
N GLY A 172 -7.99 -23.33 -2.10
CA GLY A 172 -7.81 -24.58 -1.36
C GLY A 172 -7.59 -25.74 -2.32
N PRO A 173 -6.81 -26.76 -1.94
CA PRO A 173 -6.57 -27.90 -2.80
C PRO A 173 -7.84 -28.73 -2.92
N HIS A 174 -8.28 -28.98 -4.16
CA HIS A 174 -9.04 -30.17 -4.51
C HIS A 174 -8.09 -31.21 -5.07
#